data_AF-A0A1V5WMZ6-F1
#
_entry.id   AF-A0A1V5WMZ6-F1
#
_cell.length_a   1.000
_cell.length_b   1.000
_cell.length_c   1.000
_cell.angle_alpha   90.00
_cell.angle_beta   90.00
_cell.angle_gamma   90.00
#
_symmetry.space_group_name_H-M   'P 1'
#
loop_
_entity.id
_entity.type
_entity.pdbx_description
1 polymer ?
#
loop_
_entity_poly.entity_id
_entity_poly.type
_entity_poly.pdbx_seq_one_letter_code
_entity_poly.pdbx_strand_id
1 'polypeptide(L)' 'MRRLIQREIEDPLSMLIITGKAGKGNTIRVETRKGKLYVRTVGEKLPALPAGTEEPETPSGVSDCEPSEACTKR' A
#
# COMPACT_ATOMS: atom_id res chain seq x y z
N MET A 1 10.17 -11.07 -17.72
CA MET A 1 10.88 -10.88 -16.43
C MET A 1 10.08 -10.13 -15.39
N ARG A 2 9.43 -8.99 -15.71
CA ARG A 2 8.61 -8.21 -14.75
C ARG A 2 7.61 -9.05 -13.93
N ARG A 3 6.88 -9.97 -14.59
CA ARG A 3 5.88 -10.84 -13.94
C ARG A 3 6.46 -11.79 -12.87
N LEU A 4 7.73 -12.17 -12.97
CA LEU A 4 8.39 -13.04 -11.99
C LEU A 4 8.82 -12.24 -10.75
N ILE A 5 9.38 -11.06 -10.97
CA ILE A 5 9.76 -10.14 -9.88
C ILE A 5 8.52 -9.74 -9.07
N GLN A 6 7.42 -9.45 -9.77
CA GLN A 6 6.14 -9.14 -9.12
C GLN A 6 5.70 -10.26 -8.19
N ARG A 7 5.61 -11.48 -8.70
CA ARG A 7 5.11 -12.64 -7.93
C ARG A 7 6.01 -13.08 -6.80
N GLU A 8 7.32 -13.06 -7.01
CA GLU A 8 8.30 -13.61 -6.06
C GLU A 8 8.81 -12.56 -5.05
N ILE A 9 8.71 -11.26 -5.36
CA ILE A 9 9.28 -10.18 -4.54
C ILE A 9 8.23 -9.12 -4.18
N GLU A 10 7.53 -8.53 -5.15
CA GLU A 10 6.60 -7.42 -4.88
C GLU A 10 5.37 -7.87 -4.09
N ASP A 11 4.77 -9.01 -4.45
CA ASP A 11 3.59 -9.57 -3.79
C ASP A 11 3.85 -9.87 -2.28
N PRO A 12 4.91 -10.62 -1.89
CA PRO A 12 5.18 -10.86 -0.48
C PRO A 12 5.61 -9.59 0.28
N LEU A 13 6.32 -8.67 -0.37
CA LEU A 13 6.73 -7.41 0.24
C LEU A 13 5.52 -6.51 0.53
N SER A 14 4.55 -6.46 -0.38
CA SER A 14 3.29 -5.73 -0.20
C SER A 14 2.54 -6.25 1.02
N MET A 15 2.46 -7.58 1.19
CA MET A 15 1.85 -8.19 2.37
C MET A 15 2.60 -7.84 3.66
N LEU A 16 3.94 -7.78 3.65
CA LEU A 16 4.72 -7.36 4.82
C LEU A 16 4.46 -5.90 5.20
N ILE A 17 4.24 -5.01 4.23
CA ILE A 17 3.92 -3.61 4.47
C ILE A 17 2.50 -3.47 5.03
N ILE A 18 1.51 -4.10 4.39
CA ILE A 18 0.10 -4.03 4.82
C ILE A 18 -0.07 -4.61 6.24
N THR A 19 0.68 -5.66 6.57
CA THR A 19 0.66 -6.27 7.92
C THR A 19 1.48 -5.49 8.96
N GLY A 20 2.14 -4.40 8.58
CA GLY A 20 2.96 -3.58 9.47
C GLY A 20 4.30 -4.22 9.88
N LYS A 21 4.67 -5.37 9.28
CA LYS A 21 5.95 -6.07 9.54
C LYS A 21 7.12 -5.44 8.77
N ALA A 22 6.84 -4.66 7.74
CA ALA A 22 7.77 -3.83 7.02
C ALA A 22 7.21 -2.41 6.95
N GLY A 23 8.08 -1.41 7.07
CA GLY A 23 7.70 -0.01 7.08
C GLY A 23 8.86 0.86 6.64
N LYS A 24 8.63 2.17 6.61
CA LYS A 24 9.66 3.14 6.27
C LYS A 24 10.86 3.02 7.22
N GLY A 25 12.07 3.02 6.66
CA GLY A 25 13.32 2.91 7.43
C GLY A 25 13.78 1.48 7.72
N ASN A 26 12.93 0.47 7.45
CA ASN A 26 13.34 -0.92 7.59
C ASN A 26 14.19 -1.37 6.39
N THR A 27 15.28 -2.10 6.65
CA THR A 27 16.06 -2.71 5.58
C THR A 27 15.46 -4.07 5.23
N ILE A 28 15.24 -4.33 3.95
CA ILE A 28 14.72 -5.63 3.51
C ILE A 28 15.88 -6.47 2.99
N ARG A 29 16.04 -7.66 3.54
CA ARG A 29 17.04 -8.64 3.10
C ARG A 29 16.34 -9.72 2.28
N VAL A 30 16.80 -9.89 1.04
CA VAL A 30 16.31 -10.91 0.11
C VAL A 30 17.37 -12.00 0.00
N GLU A 31 16.99 -13.25 0.24
CA GLU A 31 17.89 -14.40 0.17
C GLU A 31 17.29 -15.51 -0.69
N THR A 32 18.14 -16.25 -1.38
CA THR A 32 17.73 -17.48 -2.06
C THR A 32 17.95 -18.67 -1.13
N ARG A 33 16.90 -19.46 -0.86
CA ARG A 33 17.00 -20.74 -0.16
C ARG A 33 16.32 -21.84 -0.96
N LYS A 34 17.04 -22.91 -1.27
CA LYS A 34 16.54 -24.06 -2.05
C LYS A 34 15.87 -23.64 -3.38
N GLY A 35 16.44 -22.64 -4.06
CA GLY A 35 15.92 -22.12 -5.33
C GLY A 35 14.68 -21.21 -5.21
N LYS A 36 14.23 -20.85 -4.00
CA LYS A 36 13.14 -19.91 -3.76
C LYS A 36 13.65 -18.62 -3.12
N LEU A 37 13.01 -17.50 -3.43
CA LEU A 37 13.33 -16.21 -2.80
C LEU A 37 12.61 -16.08 -1.46
N TYR A 38 13.33 -15.61 -0.46
CA TYR A 38 12.83 -15.32 0.87
C TYR A 38 13.09 -13.85 1.19
N VAL A 39 12.03 -13.13 1.52
CA VAL A 39 12.07 -11.72 1.88
C VAL A 39 11.90 -11.60 3.39
N ARG A 40 12.85 -10.94 4.06
CA ARG A 40 12.79 -10.68 5.50
C ARG A 40 13.13 -9.24 5.83
N THR A 41 12.40 -8.67 6.79
CA THR A 41 12.74 -7.38 7.37
C THR A 41 13.93 -7.53 8.31
N VAL A 42 14.98 -6.77 8.09
CA VAL A 42 16.12 -6.60 8.98
C VAL A 42 16.08 -5.13 9.43
N GLY A 43 15.58 -4.91 10.64
CA GLY A 43 15.52 -3.56 11.22
C GLY A 43 16.27 -3.52 12.54
N GLU A 44 17.01 -2.42 12.77
CA GLU A 44 17.16 -1.91 14.12
C GLU A 44 15.78 -1.44 14.58
N LYS A 45 15.34 -1.98 15.71
CA LYS A 45 14.09 -1.64 16.38
C LYS A 45 14.15 -0.17 16.82
N LEU A 46 13.64 0.76 16.01
CA LEU A 46 13.26 2.06 16.54
C LEU A 46 11.98 1.88 17.38
N PRO A 47 11.92 2.48 18.58
CA PRO A 47 10.89 2.17 19.58
C PRO A 47 9.52 2.55 19.05
N ALA A 48 8.55 1.67 19.31
CA ALA A 48 7.15 1.85 18.94
C ALA A 48 6.62 3.18 19.49
N LEU A 49 6.25 4.10 18.59
CA LEU A 49 5.29 5.14 18.93
C LEU A 49 3.93 4.46 19.12
N PRO A 50 3.18 4.80 20.19
CA PRO A 50 1.90 4.16 20.48
C PRO A 50 0.92 4.41 19.33
N ALA A 51 0.15 3.36 19.00
CA ALA A 51 -0.95 3.43 18.05
C ALA A 51 -1.96 4.50 18.49
N GLY A 52 -1.83 5.69 17.90
CA GLY A 52 -2.88 6.71 17.89
C GLY A 52 -3.94 6.31 16.89
N THR A 53 -5.06 5.87 17.45
CA THR A 53 -6.43 5.84 16.94
C THR A 53 -6.79 6.96 15.95
N GLU A 54 -7.50 6.59 14.85
CA GLU A 54 -8.54 7.32 14.04
C GLU A 54 -8.11 8.63 13.32
N GLU A 55 -8.33 8.87 12.02
CA GLU A 55 -9.57 8.78 11.23
C GLU A 55 -9.32 8.66 9.70
N PRO A 56 -10.35 8.29 8.92
CA PRO A 56 -10.33 8.22 7.46
C PRO A 56 -10.58 9.60 6.81
N GLU A 57 -9.66 10.09 5.99
CA GLU A 57 -9.97 11.20 5.08
C GLU A 57 -10.80 10.68 3.90
N THR A 58 -12.10 10.93 4.02
CA THR A 58 -13.10 10.87 2.96
C THR A 58 -12.70 11.75 1.77
N PRO A 59 -12.87 11.32 0.51
CA PRO A 59 -12.73 12.20 -0.64
C PRO A 59 -13.94 13.15 -0.72
N SER A 60 -13.83 14.33 -0.12
CA SER A 60 -14.77 15.44 -0.35
C SER A 60 -14.37 16.20 -1.62
N GLY A 61 -15.15 16.06 -2.68
CA GLY A 61 -14.95 16.79 -3.93
C GLY A 61 -16.08 16.58 -4.93
N VAL A 62 -17.33 16.56 -4.47
CA VAL A 62 -18.47 16.81 -5.35
C VAL A 62 -18.42 18.30 -5.69
N SER A 63 -18.25 18.60 -6.98
CA SER A 63 -18.46 19.94 -7.51
C SER A 63 -19.79 19.91 -8.24
N ASP A 64 -20.87 20.15 -7.49
CA ASP A 64 -22.15 20.54 -8.06
C ASP A 64 -21.99 21.89 -8.78
N CYS A 65 -22.42 21.95 -10.04
CA CYS A 65 -22.95 23.16 -10.67
C CYS A 65 -23.68 22.76 -11.96
N GLU A 66 -24.98 22.45 -11.81
CA GLU A 66 -25.97 22.80 -12.85
C GLU A 66 -25.98 24.33 -13.03
N PRO A 67 -26.25 24.85 -14.24
CA PRO A 67 -27.62 25.31 -14.44
C PRO A 67 -28.20 25.06 -15.85
N SER A 68 -29.49 24.73 -15.84
CA SER A 68 -30.57 25.34 -16.63
C SER A 68 -30.72 25.06 -18.14
N GLU A 69 -31.92 24.53 -18.44
CA GLU A 69 -32.79 24.80 -19.61
C GLU A 69 -32.30 24.26 -20.98
N ALA A 70 -33.07 23.48 -21.75
CA ALA A 70 -34.51 23.56 -21.97
C ALA A 70 -35.14 22.22 -22.38
N CYS A 71 -36.36 22.04 -21.87
CA CYS A 71 -37.43 21.22 -22.43
C CYS A 71 -37.63 21.53 -23.93
N THR A 72 -37.79 20.51 -24.77
CA THR A 72 -38.93 20.43 -25.72
C THR A 72 -39.15 18.97 -26.13
N LYS A 73 -40.31 18.43 -25.72
CA LYS A 73 -40.94 17.23 -26.28
C LYS A 73 -41.37 17.47 -27.72
N ARG A 74 -41.15 16.50 -28.61
CA ARG A 74 -42.21 15.79 -29.35
C ARG A 74 -41.64 14.59 -30.08
#